data_AF-A0A1H3JVJ6-F1
#
_entry.id   AF-A0A1H3JVJ6-F1
#
_cell.length_a   1.000
_cell.length_b   1.000
_cell.length_c   1.000
_cell.angle_alpha   90.00
_cell.angle_beta   90.00
_cell.angle_gamma   90.00
#
_symmetry.space_group_name_H-M   'P 1'
#
loop_
_entity.id
_entity.type
_entity.pdbx_description
1 polymer ?
#
loop_
_entity_poly.entity_id
_entity_poly.type
_entity_poly.pdbx_seq_one_letter_code
_entity_poly.pdbx_strand_id
1 'polypeptide(L)'
;MLLRRTRPAGFWQSVTGSLAPGETPRHAAAREVWEETGLRVGGALIDLRQSVLFPIIPAWRQRYAPNVCFNREYRFALILDSRRRIQLNPREHLEYRWLPAHTAAALTGSWTNRETIETVAARLAWL
;
A
#
# COMPACT_ATOMS: atom_id res chain seq x y z
N MET A 1 -2.69 -5.88 6.68
CA MET A 1 -1.39 -6.55 6.48
C MET A 1 -0.35 -5.48 6.24
N LEU A 2 0.87 -5.64 6.76
CA LEU A 2 2.01 -4.81 6.40
C LEU A 2 3.13 -5.66 5.81
N LEU A 3 3.89 -5.05 4.91
CA LEU A 3 5.06 -5.58 4.23
C LEU A 3 6.27 -4.73 4.64
N ARG A 4 7.40 -5.36 4.97
CA ARG A 4 8.66 -4.68 5.28
C ARG A 4 9.47 -4.54 4.02
N ARG A 5 9.77 -3.30 3.62
CA ARG A 5 10.55 -3.03 2.41
C ARG A 5 11.99 -3.49 2.53
N THR A 6 12.60 -3.80 1.39
CA THR A 6 14.06 -3.93 1.25
C THR A 6 14.75 -2.58 1.42
N ARG A 7 14.15 -1.50 0.90
CA ARG A 7 14.65 -0.12 1.01
C ARG A 7 13.51 0.91 1.12
N PRO A 8 13.62 1.89 2.02
CA PRO A 8 14.60 1.99 3.10
C PRO A 8 14.37 0.88 4.14
N ALA A 9 15.45 0.48 4.82
CA ALA A 9 15.37 -0.60 5.81
C ALA A 9 14.43 -0.21 6.96
N GLY A 10 13.66 -1.19 7.46
CA GLY A 10 12.71 -0.98 8.56
C GLY A 10 11.40 -0.27 8.17
N PHE A 11 11.23 0.13 6.92
CA PHE A 11 10.00 0.75 6.45
C PHE A 11 8.90 -0.29 6.24
N TRP A 12 7.84 -0.20 7.04
CA TRP A 12 6.66 -1.05 6.93
C TRP A 12 5.51 -0.29 6.27
N GLN A 13 4.76 -0.98 5.41
CA GLN A 13 3.60 -0.40 4.73
C GLN A 13 2.63 -1.45 4.17
N SER A 14 1.43 -1.02 3.78
CA SER A 14 0.58 -1.77 2.84
C SER A 14 1.19 -1.80 1.44
N VAL A 15 0.65 -2.63 0.54
CA VAL A 15 1.01 -2.68 -0.90
C VAL A 15 0.97 -1.28 -1.52
N THR A 16 1.99 -0.90 -2.28
CA THR A 16 2.04 0.39 -3.00
C THR A 16 2.89 0.31 -4.25
N GLY A 17 2.41 0.91 -5.33
CA GLY A 17 3.22 1.06 -6.52
C GLY A 17 2.87 2.26 -7.38
N SER A 18 3.68 2.44 -8.42
CA SER A 18 3.54 3.55 -9.36
C SER A 18 2.58 3.19 -10.48
N LEU A 19 1.93 4.20 -11.05
CA LEU A 19 1.17 4.06 -12.28
C LEU A 19 2.12 3.93 -13.46
N ALA A 20 1.93 2.90 -14.30
CA ALA A 20 2.56 2.84 -15.61
C ALA A 20 1.91 3.86 -16.57
N PRO A 21 2.59 4.28 -17.65
CA PRO A 21 2.01 5.16 -18.65
C PRO A 21 0.69 4.61 -19.21
N GLY A 22 -0.39 5.40 -19.14
CA GLY A 22 -1.72 5.00 -19.58
C GLY A 22 -2.46 4.03 -18.65
N GLU A 23 -1.87 3.65 -17.52
CA GLU A 23 -2.49 2.72 -16.56
C GLU A 23 -3.49 3.45 -15.64
N THR A 24 -4.64 2.82 -15.40
CA THR A 24 -5.60 3.34 -14.43
C THR A 24 -5.17 3.01 -13.01
N PRO A 25 -5.52 3.84 -11.99
CA PRO A 25 -5.22 3.53 -10.59
C PRO A 25 -5.70 2.15 -10.13
N ARG A 26 -6.86 1.70 -10.63
CA ARG A 26 -7.41 0.38 -10.31
C ARG A 26 -6.58 -0.76 -10.90
N HIS A 27 -6.13 -0.62 -12.15
CA HIS A 27 -5.26 -1.63 -12.78
C HIS A 27 -3.91 -1.72 -12.09
N ALA A 28 -3.30 -0.58 -11.74
CA ALA A 28 -2.06 -0.56 -10.98
C ALA A 28 -2.24 -1.23 -9.62
N ALA A 29 -3.28 -0.88 -8.86
CA ALA A 29 -3.54 -1.51 -7.57
C ALA A 29 -3.74 -3.03 -7.67
N ALA A 30 -4.43 -3.52 -8.70
CA ALA A 30 -4.61 -4.95 -8.94
C ALA A 30 -3.27 -5.64 -9.30
N ARG A 31 -2.47 -5.01 -10.16
CA ARG A 31 -1.14 -5.50 -10.56
C ARG A 31 -0.19 -5.56 -9.38
N GLU A 32 -0.07 -4.49 -8.61
CA GLU A 32 0.84 -4.39 -7.46
C GLU A 32 0.47 -5.38 -6.35
N VAL A 33 -0.83 -5.62 -6.11
CA VAL A 33 -1.24 -6.67 -5.17
C VAL A 33 -0.74 -8.03 -5.65
N TRP A 34 -0.87 -8.34 -6.94
CA TRP A 34 -0.35 -9.60 -7.49
C TRP A 34 1.18 -9.67 -7.42
N GLU A 35 1.88 -8.63 -7.87
CA GLU A 35 3.34 -8.57 -7.93
C GLU A 35 3.97 -8.66 -6.54
N GLU A 36 3.49 -7.89 -5.56
CA GLU A 36 4.08 -7.84 -4.23
C GLU A 36 3.69 -9.00 -3.32
N THR A 37 2.54 -9.65 -3.55
CA THR A 37 1.94 -10.58 -2.57
C THR A 37 1.51 -11.94 -3.15
N GLY A 38 1.41 -12.07 -4.47
CA GLY A 38 0.84 -13.24 -5.14
C GLY A 38 -0.68 -13.39 -4.97
N LEU A 39 -1.38 -12.38 -4.45
CA LEU A 39 -2.84 -12.41 -4.33
C LEU A 39 -3.52 -11.93 -5.61
N ARG A 40 -4.61 -12.59 -5.99
CA ARG A 40 -5.50 -12.11 -7.06
C ARG A 40 -6.67 -11.36 -6.43
N VAL A 41 -6.84 -10.10 -6.82
CA VAL A 41 -7.90 -9.23 -6.28
C VAL A 41 -9.31 -9.58 -6.79
N GLY A 42 -9.44 -10.17 -7.99
CA GLY A 42 -10.73 -10.38 -8.63
C GLY A 42 -11.58 -9.09 -8.67
N GLY A 43 -12.88 -9.20 -8.44
CA GLY A 43 -13.80 -8.06 -8.30
C GLY A 43 -13.78 -7.39 -6.92
N ALA A 44 -13.00 -7.90 -5.95
CA ALA A 44 -13.06 -7.50 -4.54
C ALA A 44 -12.24 -6.24 -4.20
N LEU A 45 -11.55 -5.65 -5.17
CA LEU A 45 -10.84 -4.40 -4.98
C LEU A 45 -11.82 -3.22 -4.90
N ILE A 46 -11.91 -2.63 -3.71
CA ILE A 46 -12.78 -1.50 -3.40
C ILE A 46 -12.00 -0.20 -3.59
N ASP A 47 -12.49 0.66 -4.47
CA ASP A 47 -12.01 2.03 -4.61
C ASP A 47 -12.55 2.87 -3.44
N LEU A 48 -11.66 3.41 -2.62
CA LEU A 48 -12.04 4.26 -1.48
C LEU A 48 -12.42 5.68 -1.91
N ARG A 49 -12.24 6.02 -3.20
CA ARG A 49 -12.46 7.33 -3.81
C ARG A 49 -11.70 8.44 -3.11
N GLN A 50 -10.52 8.10 -2.60
CA GLN A 50 -9.63 8.99 -1.88
C GLN A 50 -8.29 9.05 -2.60
N SER A 51 -7.77 10.27 -2.75
CA SER A 51 -6.39 10.49 -3.18
C SER A 51 -5.76 11.58 -2.35
N VAL A 52 -4.46 11.46 -2.12
CA VAL A 52 -3.67 12.45 -1.38
C VAL A 52 -2.46 12.85 -2.19
N LEU A 53 -2.20 14.15 -2.25
CA LEU A 53 -0.98 14.71 -2.83
C LEU A 53 -0.05 15.12 -1.69
N PHE A 54 1.18 14.62 -1.67
CA PHE A 54 2.13 14.91 -0.59
C PHE A 54 3.55 15.10 -1.12
N PRO A 55 4.40 15.89 -0.43
CA PRO A 55 5.76 16.12 -0.86
C PRO A 55 6.60 14.83 -0.78
N ILE A 56 7.44 14.61 -1.79
CA ILE A 56 8.37 13.48 -1.82
C ILE A 56 9.49 13.76 -0.82
N ILE A 57 9.58 12.95 0.24
CA ILE A 57 10.63 13.09 1.25
C ILE A 57 12.00 12.64 0.70
N PRO A 58 13.13 13.13 1.27
CA PRO A 58 14.47 12.86 0.75
C PRO A 58 14.80 11.39 0.54
N ALA A 59 14.36 10.51 1.45
CA ALA A 59 14.58 9.07 1.36
C ALA A 59 14.01 8.42 0.07
N TRP A 60 13.02 9.05 -0.56
CA TRP A 60 12.38 8.56 -1.79
C TRP A 60 12.80 9.32 -3.04
N ARG A 61 13.58 10.41 -2.90
CA ARG A 61 13.84 11.36 -3.98
C ARG A 61 14.43 10.73 -5.22
N GLN A 62 15.33 9.76 -5.05
CA GLN A 62 16.02 9.06 -6.14
C GLN A 62 15.10 8.27 -7.07
N ARG A 63 13.85 7.98 -6.64
CA ARG A 63 12.86 7.27 -7.47
C ARG A 63 12.14 8.19 -8.46
N TYR A 64 12.27 9.50 -8.31
CA TYR A 64 11.50 10.49 -9.06
C TYR A 64 12.40 11.41 -9.87
N ALA A 65 11.91 11.90 -11.01
CA ALA A 65 12.63 12.85 -11.85
C ALA A 65 12.96 14.17 -11.10
N PRO A 66 14.03 14.90 -11.48
CA PRO A 66 14.52 16.08 -10.75
C PRO A 66 13.53 17.23 -10.56
N ASN A 67 12.49 17.31 -11.39
CA ASN A 67 11.44 18.33 -11.32
C ASN A 67 10.15 17.85 -10.60
N VAL A 68 10.08 16.59 -10.18
CA VAL A 68 8.91 16.04 -9.49
C VAL A 68 9.07 16.21 -7.99
N CYS A 69 8.20 17.03 -7.39
CA CYS A 69 8.25 17.36 -5.96
C CYS A 69 7.13 16.69 -5.14
N PHE A 70 6.06 16.24 -5.80
CA PHE A 70 4.89 15.67 -5.14
C PHE A 70 4.56 14.29 -5.68
N ASN A 71 4.10 13.42 -4.78
CA ASN A 71 3.53 12.12 -5.11
C ASN A 71 2.02 12.17 -4.89
N ARG A 72 1.25 11.70 -5.88
CA ARG A 72 -0.20 11.47 -5.72
C ARG A 72 -0.43 10.00 -5.46
N GLU A 73 -1.09 9.70 -4.35
CA GLU A 73 -1.48 8.34 -3.97
C GLU A 73 -2.99 8.18 -4.07
N TYR A 74 -3.44 7.09 -4.69
CA TYR A 74 -4.85 6.68 -4.77
C TYR A 74 -5.06 5.48 -3.84
N ARG A 75 -6.13 5.51 -3.03
CA ARG A 75 -6.33 4.55 -1.96
C ARG A 75 -7.37 3.49 -2.34
N PHE A 76 -7.01 2.23 -2.15
CA PHE A 76 -7.86 1.08 -2.38
C PHE A 76 -7.88 0.19 -1.13
N ALA A 77 -8.94 -0.58 -0.96
CA ALA A 77 -9.04 -1.64 0.05
C ALA A 77 -9.30 -2.99 -0.63
N LEU A 78 -8.65 -4.03 -0.12
CA LEU A 78 -8.91 -5.42 -0.47
C LEU A 78 -9.36 -6.14 0.80
N ILE A 79 -10.62 -6.58 0.82
CA ILE A 79 -11.17 -7.38 1.91
C ILE A 79 -10.94 -8.85 1.57
N LEU A 80 -10.38 -9.58 2.52
CA LEU A 80 -10.19 -11.03 2.43
C LEU A 80 -11.09 -11.70 3.46
N ASP A 81 -11.72 -12.80 3.05
CA ASP A 81 -12.53 -13.67 3.92
C ASP A 81 -11.73 -14.30 5.07
N SER A 82 -10.42 -14.49 4.85
CA SER A 82 -9.49 -15.12 5.79
C SER A 82 -8.06 -14.67 5.50
N ARG A 83 -7.17 -14.87 6.48
CA ARG A 83 -5.73 -14.63 6.27
C ARG A 83 -5.21 -15.58 5.20
N ARG A 84 -4.56 -15.02 4.18
CA ARG A 84 -3.95 -15.80 3.08
C ARG A 84 -2.44 -15.89 3.25
N ARG A 85 -1.84 -16.95 2.70
CA ARG A 85 -0.39 -17.06 2.56
C ARG A 85 0.07 -16.05 1.52
N ILE A 86 1.13 -15.31 1.84
CA ILE A 86 1.67 -14.26 0.98
C ILE A 86 2.96 -14.77 0.35
N GLN A 87 3.06 -14.63 -0.96
CA GLN A 87 4.30 -14.83 -1.70
C GLN A 87 4.92 -13.46 -1.96
N LEU A 88 5.93 -13.10 -1.16
CA LEU A 88 6.58 -11.80 -1.29
C LEU A 88 7.40 -11.73 -2.57
N ASN A 89 7.39 -10.55 -3.20
CA ASN A 89 8.44 -10.17 -4.14
C ASN A 89 9.73 -9.85 -3.36
N PRO A 90 10.77 -10.70 -3.42
CA PRO A 90 11.98 -10.52 -2.62
C PRO A 90 12.82 -9.31 -3.06
N ARG A 91 12.54 -8.73 -4.24
CA ARG A 91 13.20 -7.48 -4.69
C ARG A 91 12.69 -6.27 -3.91
N GLU A 92 11.46 -6.34 -3.41
CA GLU A 92 10.77 -5.19 -2.82
C GLU A 92 10.53 -5.36 -1.32
N HIS A 93 10.26 -6.58 -0.86
CA HIS A 93 9.87 -6.87 0.51
C HIS A 93 10.62 -8.06 1.11
N LEU A 94 10.90 -7.96 2.40
CA LEU A 94 11.66 -8.94 3.18
C LEU A 94 10.78 -9.77 4.12
N GLU A 95 9.64 -9.23 4.52
CA GLU A 95 8.77 -9.83 5.54
C GLU A 95 7.34 -9.29 5.40
N TYR A 96 6.34 -10.06 5.81
CA TYR A 96 4.97 -9.58 5.97
C TYR A 96 4.40 -9.94 7.34
N ARG A 97 3.44 -9.15 7.82
CA ARG A 97 2.70 -9.41 9.05
C ARG A 97 1.21 -9.16 8.88
N TRP A 98 0.42 -10.11 9.37
CA TRP A 98 -1.00 -9.91 9.66
C TRP A 98 -1.12 -9.34 11.07
N LEU A 99 -1.52 -8.08 11.18
CA LEU A 99 -1.57 -7.33 12.44
C LEU A 99 -2.97 -6.77 12.67
N PRO A 100 -3.38 -6.57 13.93
CA PRO A 100 -4.53 -5.71 14.26
C PRO A 100 -4.35 -4.31 13.67
N ALA A 101 -5.45 -3.65 13.32
CA ALA A 101 -5.42 -2.35 12.66
C ALA A 101 -4.64 -1.29 13.46
N HIS A 102 -4.87 -1.19 14.77
CA HIS A 102 -4.17 -0.24 15.63
C HIS A 102 -2.65 -0.48 15.65
N THR A 103 -2.21 -1.75 15.70
CA THR A 103 -0.79 -2.11 15.65
C THR A 103 -0.18 -1.77 14.29
N ALA A 104 -0.91 -2.01 13.20
CA ALA A 104 -0.46 -1.69 11.86
C ALA A 104 -0.34 -0.16 11.64
N ALA A 105 -1.32 0.61 12.12
CA ALA A 105 -1.31 2.07 12.09
C ALA A 105 -0.10 2.65 12.84
N ALA A 106 0.25 2.09 14.00
CA ALA A 106 1.44 2.49 14.76
C ALA A 106 2.75 2.09 14.06
N LEU A 107 2.80 0.92 13.42
CA LEU A 107 4.03 0.37 12.82
C LEU A 107 4.38 0.97 11.45
N THR A 108 3.40 1.38 10.65
CA THR A 108 3.67 1.87 9.29
C THR A 108 4.54 3.13 9.29
N GLY A 109 5.50 3.17 8.38
CA GLY A 109 6.40 4.31 8.19
C GLY A 109 5.78 5.45 7.38
N SER A 110 4.60 5.23 6.78
CA SER A 110 3.87 6.24 6.00
C SER A 110 2.66 6.77 6.76
N TRP A 111 2.56 8.09 6.90
CA TRP A 111 1.41 8.75 7.51
C TRP A 111 0.13 8.57 6.67
N THR A 112 0.23 8.57 5.33
CA THR A 112 -0.95 8.35 4.47
C THR A 112 -1.48 6.93 4.62
N ASN A 113 -0.56 5.96 4.78
CA ASN A 113 -0.93 4.58 5.01
C ASN A 113 -1.56 4.40 6.39
N ARG A 114 -1.05 5.09 7.43
CA ARG A 114 -1.64 5.11 8.78
C ARG A 114 -3.09 5.58 8.75
N GLU A 115 -3.34 6.77 8.18
CA GLU A 115 -4.70 7.31 8.05
C GLU A 115 -5.64 6.35 7.32
N THR A 116 -5.14 5.69 6.28
CA THR A 116 -5.93 4.73 5.49
C THR A 116 -6.31 3.51 6.34
N ILE A 117 -5.37 2.97 7.11
CA ILE A 117 -5.62 1.84 8.01
C ILE A 117 -6.67 2.21 9.05
N GLU A 118 -6.53 3.38 9.69
CA GLU A 118 -7.45 3.88 10.71
C GLU A 118 -8.86 4.11 10.13
N THR A 119 -8.94 4.76 8.97
CA THR A 119 -10.22 5.05 8.30
C THR A 119 -10.94 3.75 7.90
N VAL A 120 -10.24 2.79 7.30
CA VAL A 120 -10.85 1.52 6.89
C VAL A 120 -11.26 0.70 8.10
N ALA A 121 -10.43 0.62 9.14
CA ALA A 121 -10.75 -0.09 10.36
C ALA A 121 -11.98 0.50 11.06
N ALA A 122 -12.07 1.83 11.13
CA ALA A 122 -13.26 2.49 11.67
C ALA A 122 -14.51 2.12 10.85
N ARG A 123 -14.45 2.20 9.52
CA ARG A 123 -15.60 1.86 8.65
C ARG A 123 -16.05 0.40 8.78
N LEU A 124 -15.13 -0.55 8.94
CA LEU A 124 -15.45 -1.97 9.08
C LEU A 124 -15.91 -2.34 10.50
N ALA A 125 -15.58 -1.56 11.52
CA ALA A 125 -16.08 -1.78 12.88
C ALA A 125 -17.58 -1.48 13.04
N TRP A 126 -18.20 -0.81 12.07
CA TRP A 126 -19.63 -0.50 12.02
C TRP A 126 -20.44 -1.46 11.14
N LEU A 127 -19.80 -2.51 10.59
CA LEU A 127 -20.43 -3.58 9.83
C LEU A 127 -20.43 -4.87 10.65
#